data_AF-A0A3D0DX08-F1
#
_entry.id   AF-A0A3D0DX08-F1
#
_cell.length_a   1.000
_cell.length_b   1.000
_cell.length_c   1.000
_cell.angle_alpha   90.00
_cell.angle_beta   90.00
_cell.angle_gamma   90.00
#
_symmetry.space_group_name_H-M   'P 1'
#
loop_
_entity.id
_entity.type
_entity.pdbx_description
1 polymer ?
#
loop_
_entity_poly.entity_id
_entity_poly.type
_entity_poly.pdbx_seq_one_letter_code
_entity_poly.pdbx_strand_id
1 'polypeptide(L)'
;MVPSLILTTHVGIGLASFLFLLTALWKFGAGRAALARHWHDVRWVLLAFLFNFVLVLAYFLFRPEQPLNTLEKPLRMFCAVTATMAVLLARPPRQALWWGAIAGAIGAMFFIGHQRIVLEMERPGGFMNAITFGDIALVLSMVALVAALEFRRAGRSVLWPLVGGLAGILALVMTGTRGGWIGLVLGALLCMRYGHLARSRNVRLLLGAGVALAAVLYFVPATEMQLRVQQGIDDVRKWHSGVDKFTNVGIRLELWKAAGMLIAEQPLVGQDPAVAHEKVVRWVQDGTLS
;
A
#
# COMPACT_ATOMS: atom_id res chain seq x y z
N MET A 1 4.85 16.52 -10.89
CA MET A 1 4.50 15.81 -12.15
C MET A 1 4.72 14.30 -12.06
N VAL A 2 5.79 13.81 -11.42
CA VAL A 2 6.05 12.35 -11.31
C VAL A 2 4.97 11.55 -10.55
N PRO A 3 4.37 12.02 -9.44
CA PRO A 3 3.40 11.21 -8.68
C PRO A 3 2.07 10.95 -9.41
N SER A 4 1.63 11.89 -10.27
CA SER A 4 0.36 11.76 -11.00
C SER A 4 0.42 10.72 -12.11
N LEU A 5 1.60 10.53 -12.73
CA LEU A 5 1.80 9.58 -13.83
C LEU A 5 1.80 8.12 -13.37
N ILE A 6 2.21 7.86 -12.12
CA ILE A 6 2.29 6.52 -11.54
C ILE A 6 0.90 5.86 -11.41
N LEU A 7 -0.15 6.67 -11.21
CA LEU A 7 -1.50 6.16 -11.00
C LEU A 7 -2.33 6.11 -12.28
N THR A 8 -2.02 6.93 -13.28
CA THR A 8 -2.87 7.12 -14.46
C THR A 8 -2.43 6.30 -15.68
N THR A 9 -1.30 5.59 -15.62
CA THR A 9 -0.82 4.80 -16.78
C THR A 9 -0.26 3.44 -16.35
N HIS A 10 -0.72 2.38 -17.02
CA HIS A 10 -0.26 0.99 -16.83
C HIS A 10 1.26 0.82 -17.09
N VAL A 11 1.84 1.67 -17.96
CA VAL A 11 3.27 1.67 -18.32
C VAL A 11 4.10 2.55 -17.38
N GLY A 12 3.46 3.46 -16.63
CA GLY A 12 4.14 4.51 -15.86
C GLY A 12 5.06 3.98 -14.77
N ILE A 13 4.70 2.88 -14.09
CA ILE A 13 5.52 2.30 -13.01
C ILE A 13 6.80 1.68 -13.58
N GLY A 14 6.70 0.91 -14.65
CA GLY A 14 7.85 0.28 -15.30
C GLY A 14 8.79 1.32 -15.92
N LEU A 15 8.22 2.29 -16.65
CA LEU A 15 8.98 3.31 -17.36
C LEU A 15 9.62 4.32 -16.38
N ALA A 16 8.92 4.71 -15.31
CA ALA A 16 9.52 5.52 -14.24
C ALA A 16 10.64 4.75 -13.52
N SER A 17 10.45 3.46 -13.21
CA SER A 17 11.49 2.63 -12.58
C SER A 17 12.73 2.49 -13.46
N PHE A 18 12.54 2.29 -14.77
CA PHE A 18 13.65 2.24 -15.74
C PHE A 18 14.37 3.59 -15.86
N LEU A 19 13.64 4.70 -15.91
CA LEU A 19 14.23 6.05 -15.94
C LEU A 19 14.99 6.37 -14.65
N PHE A 20 14.49 5.93 -13.49
CA PHE A 20 15.21 6.07 -12.22
C PHE A 20 16.49 5.24 -12.18
N LEU A 21 16.45 4.02 -12.73
CA LEU A 21 17.63 3.17 -12.83
C LEU A 21 18.68 3.79 -13.77
N LEU A 22 18.26 4.27 -14.95
CA LEU A 22 19.12 4.94 -15.93
C LEU A 22 19.75 6.22 -15.35
N THR A 23 18.97 7.04 -14.67
CA THR A 23 19.49 8.28 -14.03
C THR A 23 20.44 7.98 -12.88
N ALA A 24 20.19 6.92 -12.10
CA ALA A 24 21.10 6.48 -11.04
C ALA A 24 22.41 5.89 -11.58
N LEU A 25 22.37 5.15 -12.69
CA LEU A 25 23.56 4.64 -13.37
C LEU A 25 24.37 5.77 -14.00
N TRP A 26 23.70 6.70 -14.70
CA TRP A 26 24.37 7.82 -15.37
C TRP A 26 24.99 8.82 -14.39
N LYS A 27 24.33 9.09 -13.25
CA LYS A 27 24.83 10.00 -12.21
C LYS A 27 25.26 9.27 -10.93
N PHE A 28 25.82 8.07 -11.06
CA PHE A 28 26.14 7.22 -9.91
C PHE A 28 27.07 7.88 -8.88
N GLY A 29 28.12 8.57 -9.34
CA GLY A 29 29.05 9.27 -8.45
C GLY A 29 28.38 10.39 -7.62
N ALA A 30 27.63 11.26 -8.29
CA ALA A 30 26.90 12.34 -7.62
C ALA A 30 25.77 11.80 -6.72
N GLY A 31 25.09 10.74 -7.17
CA GLY A 31 24.01 10.10 -6.42
C GLY A 31 24.52 9.44 -5.14
N ARG A 32 25.69 8.78 -5.22
CA ARG A 32 26.34 8.17 -4.05
C ARG A 32 26.73 9.22 -3.02
N ALA A 33 27.28 10.36 -3.46
CA ALA A 33 27.61 11.47 -2.57
C ALA A 33 26.36 12.13 -1.95
N ALA A 34 25.24 12.19 -2.68
CA ALA A 34 23.96 12.66 -2.14
C ALA A 34 23.36 11.70 -1.11
N LEU A 35 23.46 10.39 -1.36
CA LEU A 35 22.98 9.35 -0.45
C LEU A 35 23.83 9.25 0.82
N ALA A 36 25.16 9.38 0.70
CA ALA A 36 26.08 9.38 1.84
C ALA A 36 25.75 10.50 2.84
N ARG A 37 25.31 11.66 2.36
CA ARG A 37 24.89 12.79 3.21
C ARG A 37 23.63 12.52 4.03
N HIS A 38 22.71 11.71 3.51
CA HIS A 38 21.44 11.35 4.18
C HIS A 38 21.44 9.90 4.68
N TRP A 39 22.63 9.28 4.78
CA TRP A 39 22.76 7.87 5.13
C TRP A 39 22.09 7.56 6.46
N HIS A 40 22.25 8.43 7.47
CA HIS A 40 21.68 8.21 8.79
C HIS A 40 20.14 8.09 8.77
N ASP A 41 19.47 8.82 7.89
CA ASP A 41 18.00 8.85 7.78
C ASP A 41 17.46 7.67 6.96
N VAL A 42 18.19 7.23 5.93
CA VAL A 42 17.69 6.22 4.96
C VAL A 42 18.25 4.83 5.22
N ARG A 43 19.38 4.69 5.95
CA ARG A 43 20.12 3.42 6.13
C ARG A 43 19.26 2.25 6.55
N TRP A 44 18.31 2.44 7.46
CA TRP A 44 17.47 1.35 7.97
C TRP A 44 16.53 0.81 6.90
N VAL A 45 15.98 1.69 6.06
CA VAL A 45 15.13 1.29 4.93
C VAL A 45 15.97 0.53 3.89
N LEU A 46 17.17 1.04 3.59
CA LEU A 46 18.05 0.39 2.61
C LEU A 46 18.57 -0.96 3.09
N LEU A 47 18.95 -1.05 4.36
CA LEU A 47 19.38 -2.29 4.97
C LEU A 47 18.24 -3.31 5.00
N ALA A 48 17.00 -2.89 5.29
CA ALA A 48 15.84 -3.78 5.25
C ALA A 48 15.58 -4.31 3.83
N PHE A 49 15.66 -3.45 2.80
CA PHE A 49 15.49 -3.88 1.41
C PHE A 49 16.63 -4.76 0.91
N LEU A 50 17.88 -4.43 1.28
CA LEU A 50 19.04 -5.25 0.97
C LEU A 50 18.94 -6.61 1.67
N PHE A 51 18.57 -6.63 2.94
CA PHE A 51 18.39 -7.86 3.71
C PHE A 51 17.31 -8.75 3.08
N ASN A 52 16.15 -8.17 2.73
CA ASN A 52 15.10 -8.90 2.02
C ASN A 52 15.61 -9.49 0.69
N PHE A 53 16.33 -8.68 -0.11
CA PHE A 53 16.89 -9.14 -1.37
C PHE A 53 17.90 -10.27 -1.18
N VAL A 54 18.83 -10.14 -0.23
CA VAL A 54 19.83 -11.16 0.09
C VAL A 54 19.18 -12.44 0.59
N LEU A 55 18.15 -12.35 1.43
CA LEU A 55 17.40 -13.53 1.89
C LEU A 55 16.72 -14.26 0.73
N VAL A 56 16.04 -13.54 -0.16
CA VAL A 56 15.36 -14.17 -1.30
C VAL A 56 16.37 -14.68 -2.34
N LEU A 57 17.50 -13.99 -2.51
CA LEU A 57 18.59 -14.46 -3.36
C LEU A 57 19.21 -15.74 -2.79
N ALA A 58 19.47 -15.79 -1.49
CA ALA A 58 19.95 -17.00 -0.82
C ALA A 58 18.95 -18.14 -1.00
N TYR A 59 17.66 -17.89 -0.73
CA TYR A 59 16.59 -18.87 -0.95
C TYR A 59 16.56 -19.40 -2.39
N PHE A 60 16.70 -18.52 -3.38
CA PHE A 60 16.77 -18.90 -4.79
C PHE A 60 18.01 -19.74 -5.12
N LEU A 61 19.18 -19.37 -4.61
CA LEU A 61 20.43 -20.13 -4.82
C LEU A 61 20.38 -21.51 -4.17
N PHE A 62 19.73 -21.64 -3.01
CA PHE A 62 19.54 -22.93 -2.34
C PHE A 62 18.41 -23.78 -2.97
N ARG A 63 17.60 -23.23 -3.89
CA ARG A 63 16.49 -23.94 -4.54
C ARG A 63 16.43 -23.66 -6.06
N PRO A 64 17.16 -24.45 -6.87
CA PRO A 64 17.34 -24.20 -8.31
C PRO A 64 16.07 -24.33 -9.17
N GLU A 65 14.99 -24.96 -8.66
CA GLU A 65 13.70 -25.13 -9.36
C GLU A 65 12.81 -23.87 -9.34
N GLN A 66 13.27 -22.78 -8.71
CA GLN A 66 12.49 -21.56 -8.56
C GLN A 66 12.47 -20.72 -9.86
N PRO A 67 11.32 -20.16 -10.25
CA PRO A 67 11.26 -19.25 -11.38
C PRO A 67 12.00 -17.93 -11.08
N LEU A 68 12.63 -17.35 -12.11
CA LEU A 68 13.36 -16.08 -12.01
C LEU A 68 12.48 -14.90 -11.56
N ASN A 69 11.15 -15.00 -11.74
CA ASN A 69 10.21 -13.98 -11.30
C ASN A 69 10.13 -13.84 -9.76
N THR A 70 10.61 -14.83 -8.99
CA THR A 70 10.68 -14.75 -7.52
C THR A 70 11.60 -13.61 -7.07
N LEU A 71 12.66 -13.31 -7.83
CA LEU A 71 13.58 -12.21 -7.53
C LEU A 71 13.06 -10.84 -7.99
N GLU A 72 12.05 -10.79 -8.86
CA GLU A 72 11.60 -9.54 -9.48
C GLU A 72 11.12 -8.52 -8.44
N LYS A 73 10.32 -8.95 -7.46
CA LYS A 73 9.78 -8.05 -6.43
C LYS A 73 10.87 -7.57 -5.45
N PRO A 74 11.70 -8.45 -4.83
CA PRO A 74 12.80 -8.01 -3.97
C PRO A 74 13.82 -7.13 -4.70
N LEU A 75 14.15 -7.47 -5.95
CA LEU A 75 15.05 -6.67 -6.77
C LEU A 75 14.47 -5.29 -7.04
N ARG A 76 13.19 -5.18 -7.39
CA ARG A 76 12.53 -3.86 -7.56
C ARG A 76 12.52 -3.05 -6.27
N MET A 77 12.28 -3.68 -5.13
CA MET A 77 12.34 -3.01 -3.82
C MET A 77 13.75 -2.50 -3.54
N PHE A 78 14.78 -3.31 -3.77
CA PHE A 78 16.17 -2.89 -3.62
C PHE A 78 16.52 -1.74 -4.58
N CYS A 79 16.10 -1.85 -5.85
CA CYS A 79 16.27 -0.81 -6.86
C CYS A 79 15.50 0.47 -6.54
N ALA A 80 14.56 0.50 -5.57
CA ALA A 80 13.94 1.73 -5.11
C ALA A 80 14.98 2.74 -4.55
N VAL A 81 16.16 2.27 -4.11
CA VAL A 81 17.34 3.11 -3.82
C VAL A 81 17.65 4.07 -4.97
N THR A 82 17.55 3.59 -6.21
CA THR A 82 17.86 4.40 -7.40
C THR A 82 16.86 5.54 -7.58
N ALA A 83 15.59 5.29 -7.27
CA ALA A 83 14.57 6.34 -7.25
C ALA A 83 14.85 7.36 -6.13
N THR A 84 15.25 6.91 -4.94
CA THR A 84 15.67 7.82 -3.86
C THR A 84 16.88 8.66 -4.28
N MET A 85 17.90 8.05 -4.90
CA MET A 85 19.07 8.76 -5.42
C MET A 85 18.69 9.78 -6.49
N ALA A 86 17.82 9.42 -7.43
CA ALA A 86 17.33 10.31 -8.48
C ALA A 86 16.57 11.51 -7.89
N VAL A 87 15.72 11.30 -6.86
CA VAL A 87 15.02 12.37 -6.16
C VAL A 87 15.99 13.27 -5.39
N LEU A 88 16.97 12.70 -4.69
CA LEU A 88 18.00 13.46 -3.96
C LEU A 88 18.90 14.28 -4.89
N LEU A 89 19.15 13.77 -6.10
CA LEU A 89 19.92 14.46 -7.15
C LEU A 89 19.12 15.56 -7.84
N ALA A 90 17.88 15.28 -8.21
CA ALA A 90 17.01 16.22 -8.89
C ALA A 90 16.60 17.39 -7.97
N ARG A 91 16.66 17.19 -6.64
CA ARG A 91 16.24 18.17 -5.62
C ARG A 91 14.94 18.88 -6.02
N PRO A 92 13.87 18.12 -6.32
CA PRO A 92 12.65 18.72 -6.84
C PRO A 92 12.16 19.78 -5.84
N PRO A 93 11.69 20.95 -6.33
CA PRO A 93 11.20 21.97 -5.44
C PRO A 93 10.04 21.38 -4.62
N ARG A 94 10.02 21.64 -3.32
CA ARG A 94 8.98 21.13 -2.39
C ARG A 94 7.57 21.37 -2.92
N GLN A 95 7.36 22.52 -3.57
CA GLN A 95 6.09 22.87 -4.21
C GLN A 95 5.67 21.90 -5.32
N ALA A 96 6.59 21.37 -6.12
CA ALA A 96 6.27 20.40 -7.17
C ALA A 96 5.86 19.03 -6.60
N LEU A 97 6.37 18.66 -5.42
CA LEU A 97 5.91 17.48 -4.68
C LEU A 97 4.50 17.70 -4.14
N TRP A 98 4.22 18.86 -3.55
CA TRP A 98 2.91 19.21 -3.02
C TRP A 98 1.83 19.24 -4.10
N TRP A 99 2.07 19.97 -5.19
CA TRP A 99 1.14 20.00 -6.32
C TRP A 99 1.03 18.65 -7.02
N GLY A 100 2.12 17.87 -7.08
CA GLY A 100 2.09 16.50 -7.60
C GLY A 100 1.21 15.58 -6.77
N ALA A 101 1.26 15.67 -5.45
CA ALA A 101 0.43 14.86 -4.57
C ALA A 101 -1.05 15.27 -4.63
N ILE A 102 -1.34 16.57 -4.64
CA ILE A 102 -2.70 17.10 -4.77
C ILE A 102 -3.31 16.68 -6.10
N ALA A 103 -2.61 16.91 -7.22
CA ALA A 103 -3.10 16.52 -8.54
C ALA A 103 -3.23 15.01 -8.68
N GLY A 104 -2.30 14.23 -8.10
CA GLY A 104 -2.38 12.77 -8.06
C GLY A 104 -3.59 12.26 -7.30
N ALA A 105 -3.89 12.83 -6.12
CA ALA A 105 -5.04 12.43 -5.32
C ALA A 105 -6.38 12.78 -6.00
N ILE A 106 -6.47 13.96 -6.62
CA ILE A 106 -7.64 14.37 -7.41
C ILE A 106 -7.82 13.44 -8.61
N GLY A 107 -6.75 13.19 -9.37
CA GLY A 107 -6.79 12.26 -10.51
C GLY A 107 -7.19 10.85 -10.10
N ALA A 108 -6.69 10.36 -8.95
CA ALA A 108 -7.06 9.06 -8.40
C ALA A 108 -8.56 8.97 -8.08
N MET A 109 -9.15 10.03 -7.50
CA MET A 109 -10.59 10.09 -7.21
C MET A 109 -11.42 9.98 -8.50
N PHE A 110 -11.10 10.78 -9.52
CA PHE A 110 -11.84 10.74 -10.78
C PHE A 110 -11.69 9.39 -11.50
N PHE A 111 -10.47 8.84 -11.51
CA PHE A 111 -10.19 7.58 -12.20
C PHE A 111 -10.92 6.40 -11.56
N ILE A 112 -10.83 6.25 -10.24
CA ILE A 112 -11.55 5.19 -9.53
C ILE A 112 -13.04 5.45 -9.47
N GLY A 113 -13.46 6.72 -9.34
CA GLY A 113 -14.86 7.11 -9.40
C GLY A 113 -15.50 6.70 -10.73
N HIS A 114 -14.81 6.91 -11.85
CA HIS A 114 -15.24 6.41 -13.15
C HIS A 114 -15.36 4.89 -13.18
N GLN A 115 -14.35 4.16 -12.67
CA GLN A 115 -14.42 2.69 -12.61
C GLN A 115 -15.56 2.16 -11.74
N ARG A 116 -15.85 2.84 -10.61
CA ARG A 116 -16.89 2.39 -9.69
C ARG A 116 -18.30 2.72 -10.18
N ILE A 117 -18.49 3.96 -10.66
CA ILE A 117 -19.82 4.50 -10.95
C ILE A 117 -20.22 4.21 -12.41
N VAL A 118 -19.30 4.39 -13.36
CA VAL A 118 -19.62 4.26 -14.79
C VAL A 118 -19.43 2.82 -15.27
N LEU A 119 -18.39 2.14 -14.80
CA LEU A 119 -18.11 0.75 -15.17
C LEU A 119 -18.71 -0.27 -14.18
N GLU A 120 -19.48 0.22 -13.19
CA GLU A 120 -20.17 -0.58 -12.16
C GLU A 120 -19.28 -1.64 -11.49
N MET A 121 -17.96 -1.38 -11.40
CA MET A 121 -17.05 -2.30 -10.75
C MET A 121 -17.26 -2.26 -9.25
N GLU A 122 -17.66 -3.40 -8.70
CA GLU A 122 -17.88 -3.57 -7.25
C GLU A 122 -16.60 -3.29 -6.44
N ARG A 123 -15.42 -3.59 -7.01
CA ARG A 123 -14.11 -3.36 -6.38
C ARG A 123 -13.06 -2.84 -7.37
N PRO A 124 -13.06 -1.52 -7.64
CA PRO A 124 -12.15 -0.93 -8.61
C PRO A 124 -10.71 -0.89 -8.06
N GLY A 125 -9.75 -1.25 -8.89
CA GLY A 125 -8.32 -1.22 -8.55
C GLY A 125 -7.47 -0.33 -9.44
N GLY A 126 -8.09 0.36 -10.40
CA GLY A 126 -7.36 1.11 -11.40
C GLY A 126 -6.66 0.16 -12.37
N PHE A 127 -5.37 0.37 -12.57
CA PHE A 127 -4.47 -0.54 -13.30
C PHE A 127 -3.77 -1.55 -12.37
N MET A 128 -4.14 -1.58 -11.09
CA MET A 128 -3.51 -2.40 -10.06
C MET A 128 -4.57 -3.10 -9.21
N ASN A 129 -4.13 -3.75 -8.13
CA ASN A 129 -5.04 -4.25 -7.11
C ASN A 129 -5.68 -3.10 -6.34
N ALA A 130 -6.96 -3.23 -6.00
CA ALA A 130 -7.71 -2.27 -5.19
C ALA A 130 -6.97 -1.85 -3.92
N ILE A 131 -6.35 -2.82 -3.24
CA ILE A 131 -5.56 -2.58 -2.01
C ILE A 131 -4.42 -1.60 -2.28
N THR A 132 -3.54 -1.93 -3.22
CA THR A 132 -2.37 -1.10 -3.55
C THR A 132 -2.77 0.29 -4.02
N PHE A 133 -3.81 0.39 -4.84
CA PHE A 133 -4.30 1.68 -5.30
C PHE A 133 -4.83 2.54 -4.14
N GLY A 134 -5.64 1.94 -3.27
CA GLY A 134 -6.16 2.58 -2.07
C GLY A 134 -5.04 3.09 -1.16
N ASP A 135 -4.03 2.26 -0.89
CA ASP A 135 -2.89 2.63 -0.05
C ASP A 135 -2.12 3.82 -0.63
N ILE A 136 -1.90 3.86 -1.95
CA ILE A 136 -1.26 5.00 -2.60
C ILE A 136 -2.14 6.26 -2.48
N ALA A 137 -3.45 6.14 -2.70
CA ALA A 137 -4.38 7.27 -2.56
C ALA A 137 -4.37 7.85 -1.13
N LEU A 138 -4.30 6.97 -0.12
CA LEU A 138 -4.16 7.37 1.28
C LEU A 138 -2.84 8.11 1.52
N VAL A 139 -1.73 7.59 1.02
CA VAL A 139 -0.42 8.26 1.13
C VAL A 139 -0.46 9.64 0.48
N LEU A 140 -1.03 9.76 -0.72
CA LEU A 140 -1.16 11.06 -1.40
C LEU A 140 -2.04 12.04 -0.61
N SER A 141 -3.12 11.55 0.00
CA SER A 141 -3.95 12.35 0.90
C SER A 141 -3.16 12.87 2.11
N MET A 142 -2.38 12.00 2.76
CA MET A 142 -1.54 12.38 3.90
C MET A 142 -0.46 13.41 3.50
N VAL A 143 0.15 13.24 2.32
CA VAL A 143 1.12 14.22 1.79
C VAL A 143 0.44 15.56 1.49
N ALA A 144 -0.76 15.56 0.91
CA ALA A 144 -1.54 16.77 0.68
C ALA A 144 -1.91 17.48 2.00
N LEU A 145 -2.21 16.72 3.07
CA LEU A 145 -2.42 17.25 4.42
C LEU A 145 -1.16 17.90 5.01
N VAL A 146 0.02 17.32 4.78
CA VAL A 146 1.29 17.95 5.19
C VAL A 146 1.53 19.24 4.40
N ALA A 147 1.28 19.23 3.08
CA ALA A 147 1.36 20.43 2.24
C ALA A 147 0.43 21.56 2.72
N ALA A 148 -0.75 21.21 3.25
CA ALA A 148 -1.70 22.15 3.83
C ALA A 148 -1.07 22.96 4.97
N LEU A 149 -0.26 22.33 5.83
CA LEU A 149 0.43 23.06 6.89
C LEU A 149 1.49 24.03 6.36
N GLU A 150 2.26 23.59 5.37
CA GLU A 150 3.33 24.41 4.80
C GLU A 150 2.73 25.65 4.11
N PHE A 151 1.63 25.47 3.36
CA PHE A 151 0.92 26.57 2.72
C PHE A 151 0.35 27.54 3.75
N ARG A 152 -0.19 27.04 4.87
CA ARG A 152 -0.63 27.88 5.99
C ARG A 152 0.50 28.72 6.59
N ARG A 153 1.66 28.10 6.87
CA ARG A 153 2.82 28.82 7.43
C ARG A 153 3.33 29.89 6.48
N ALA A 154 3.19 29.68 5.18
CA ALA A 154 3.55 30.64 4.14
C ALA A 154 2.45 31.67 3.83
N GLY A 155 1.33 31.70 4.56
CA GLY A 155 0.21 32.63 4.31
C GLY A 155 -0.57 32.36 3.02
N ARG A 156 -0.41 31.19 2.41
CA ARG A 156 -1.06 30.79 1.15
C ARG A 156 -2.39 30.09 1.41
N SER A 157 -3.26 30.09 0.39
CA SER A 157 -4.52 29.36 0.43
C SER A 157 -4.31 27.86 0.61
N VAL A 158 -5.05 27.28 1.56
CA VAL A 158 -5.01 25.86 1.92
C VAL A 158 -6.02 25.04 1.12
N LEU A 159 -6.84 25.69 0.29
CA LEU A 159 -7.98 25.07 -0.40
C LEU A 159 -7.55 23.84 -1.20
N TRP A 160 -6.54 23.99 -2.06
CA TRP A 160 -6.04 22.91 -2.92
C TRP A 160 -5.47 21.71 -2.15
N PRO A 161 -4.59 21.90 -1.13
CA PRO A 161 -4.19 20.81 -0.24
C PRO A 161 -5.35 20.07 0.43
N LEU A 162 -6.39 20.79 0.88
CA LEU A 162 -7.56 20.17 1.51
C LEU A 162 -8.40 19.39 0.49
N VAL A 163 -8.62 19.94 -0.71
CA VAL A 163 -9.31 19.24 -1.79
C VAL A 163 -8.55 17.96 -2.18
N GLY A 164 -7.23 18.03 -2.30
CA GLY A 164 -6.40 16.84 -2.55
C GLY A 164 -6.48 15.80 -1.43
N GLY A 165 -6.46 16.26 -0.17
CA GLY A 165 -6.62 15.39 1.00
C GLY A 165 -7.96 14.64 0.98
N LEU A 166 -9.07 15.36 0.79
CA LEU A 166 -10.40 14.76 0.67
C LEU A 166 -10.50 13.82 -0.54
N ALA A 167 -9.90 14.22 -1.67
CA ALA A 167 -9.91 13.41 -2.88
C ALA A 167 -9.23 12.05 -2.70
N GLY A 168 -8.07 12.01 -2.06
CA GLY A 168 -7.39 10.75 -1.79
C GLY A 168 -8.15 9.86 -0.80
N ILE A 169 -8.83 10.43 0.20
CA ILE A 169 -9.70 9.67 1.11
C ILE A 169 -10.90 9.09 0.36
N LEU A 170 -11.56 9.89 -0.47
CA LEU A 170 -12.68 9.43 -1.30
C LEU A 170 -12.25 8.33 -2.27
N ALA A 171 -11.08 8.46 -2.90
CA ALA A 171 -10.52 7.40 -3.74
C ALA A 171 -10.28 6.12 -2.94
N LEU A 172 -9.68 6.20 -1.74
CA LEU A 172 -9.48 5.06 -0.85
C LEU A 172 -10.80 4.35 -0.53
N VAL A 173 -11.82 5.11 -0.15
CA VAL A 173 -13.16 4.58 0.09
C VAL A 173 -13.69 3.85 -1.14
N MET A 174 -13.56 4.49 -2.30
CA MET A 174 -14.10 3.96 -3.54
C MET A 174 -13.45 2.62 -3.94
N THR A 175 -12.20 2.37 -3.56
CA THR A 175 -11.57 1.03 -3.76
C THR A 175 -12.13 -0.08 -2.87
N GLY A 176 -12.91 0.25 -1.84
CA GLY A 176 -13.52 -0.74 -0.93
C GLY A 176 -12.51 -1.48 -0.05
N THR A 177 -11.30 -0.94 0.12
CA THR A 177 -10.22 -1.58 0.87
C THR A 177 -10.37 -1.39 2.37
N ARG A 178 -10.67 -2.46 3.08
CA ARG A 178 -10.90 -2.42 4.53
C ARG A 178 -9.65 -2.04 5.34
N GLY A 179 -8.47 -2.47 4.90
CA GLY A 179 -7.19 -2.11 5.54
C GLY A 179 -6.88 -0.62 5.48
N GLY A 180 -7.41 0.07 4.46
CA GLY A 180 -7.31 1.51 4.30
C GLY A 180 -7.86 2.30 5.49
N TRP A 181 -8.92 1.80 6.13
CA TRP A 181 -9.51 2.43 7.31
C TRP A 181 -8.57 2.42 8.51
N ILE A 182 -7.91 1.29 8.74
CA ILE A 182 -6.89 1.16 9.78
C ILE A 182 -5.74 2.12 9.47
N GLY A 183 -5.32 2.18 8.20
CA GLY A 183 -4.33 3.15 7.74
C GLY A 183 -4.75 4.60 8.00
N LEU A 184 -6.02 4.95 7.75
CA LEU A 184 -6.58 6.28 8.02
C LEU A 184 -6.55 6.62 9.52
N VAL A 185 -6.98 5.68 10.38
CA VAL A 185 -6.97 5.86 11.84
C VAL A 185 -5.54 6.01 12.37
N LEU A 186 -4.63 5.15 11.93
CA LEU A 186 -3.22 5.23 12.31
C LEU A 186 -2.60 6.55 11.80
N GLY A 187 -2.89 6.94 10.56
CA GLY A 187 -2.47 8.21 9.98
C GLY A 187 -2.98 9.41 10.78
N ALA A 188 -4.26 9.37 11.20
CA ALA A 188 -4.85 10.37 12.07
C ALA A 188 -4.14 10.43 13.44
N LEU A 189 -3.90 9.29 14.07
CA LEU A 189 -3.20 9.18 15.36
C LEU A 189 -1.77 9.71 15.26
N LEU A 190 -1.06 9.38 14.18
CA LEU A 190 0.27 9.93 13.87
C LEU A 190 0.22 11.45 13.74
N CYS A 191 -0.72 11.99 12.97
CA CYS A 191 -0.89 13.44 12.82
C CYS A 191 -1.21 14.14 14.16
N MET A 192 -1.94 13.46 15.05
CA MET A 192 -2.24 13.93 16.41
C MET A 192 -1.03 13.88 17.34
N ARG A 193 -0.30 12.77 17.35
CA ARG A 193 0.86 12.55 18.23
C ARG A 193 2.03 13.46 17.88
N TYR A 194 2.30 13.71 16.60
CA TYR A 194 3.36 14.62 16.17
C TYR A 194 2.93 16.10 16.19
N GLY A 195 1.77 16.41 16.80
CA GLY A 195 1.46 17.65 17.56
C GLY A 195 1.31 18.96 16.77
N HIS A 196 2.17 19.23 15.80
CA HIS A 196 2.11 20.47 15.00
C HIS A 196 1.00 20.44 13.93
N LEU A 197 0.59 19.25 13.46
CA LEU A 197 -0.54 19.07 12.55
C LEU A 197 -1.89 19.25 13.23
N ALA A 198 -2.09 18.67 14.42
CA ALA A 198 -3.37 18.71 15.13
C ALA A 198 -3.76 20.09 15.69
N ARG A 199 -2.82 21.04 15.79
CA ARG A 199 -3.14 22.42 16.18
C ARG A 199 -3.95 23.16 15.11
N SER A 200 -3.94 22.67 13.87
CA SER A 200 -4.74 23.20 12.76
C SER A 200 -6.19 22.74 12.86
N ARG A 201 -7.13 23.68 13.07
CA ARG A 201 -8.58 23.40 12.99
C ARG A 201 -8.96 22.71 11.68
N ASN A 202 -8.36 23.12 10.56
CA ASN A 202 -8.68 22.58 9.23
C ASN A 202 -8.19 21.13 9.06
N VAL A 203 -7.05 20.77 9.64
CA VAL A 203 -6.55 19.38 9.59
C VAL A 203 -7.38 18.47 10.48
N ARG A 204 -7.78 18.96 11.67
CA ARG A 204 -8.73 18.23 12.54
C ARG A 204 -10.09 18.05 11.89
N LEU A 205 -10.59 19.09 11.20
CA LEU A 205 -11.83 19.00 10.44
C LEU A 205 -11.72 18.03 9.26
N LEU A 206 -10.57 17.96 8.57
CA LEU A 206 -10.39 17.04 7.45
C LEU A 206 -10.21 15.58 7.91
N LEU A 207 -9.45 15.35 8.99
CA LEU A 207 -9.36 14.04 9.62
C LEU A 207 -10.71 13.61 10.20
N GLY A 208 -11.40 14.53 10.89
CA GLY A 208 -12.75 14.32 11.39
C GLY A 208 -13.75 14.05 10.28
N ALA A 209 -13.66 14.76 9.15
CA ALA A 209 -14.48 14.53 7.97
C ALA A 209 -14.15 13.19 7.32
N GLY A 210 -12.88 12.79 7.27
CA GLY A 210 -12.48 11.47 6.79
C GLY A 210 -13.03 10.34 7.65
N VAL A 211 -12.96 10.47 8.98
CA VAL A 211 -13.52 9.52 9.94
C VAL A 211 -15.05 9.55 9.93
N ALA A 212 -15.68 10.71 9.82
CA ALA A 212 -17.14 10.85 9.74
C ALA A 212 -17.66 10.27 8.42
N LEU A 213 -16.97 10.53 7.31
CA LEU A 213 -17.26 9.91 6.02
C LEU A 213 -17.10 8.40 6.12
N ALA A 214 -16.05 7.90 6.79
CA ALA A 214 -15.88 6.49 7.09
C ALA A 214 -17.07 5.90 7.85
N ALA A 215 -17.51 6.59 8.91
CA ALA A 215 -18.63 6.18 9.72
C ALA A 215 -19.93 6.19 8.91
N VAL A 216 -20.20 7.25 8.15
CA VAL A 216 -21.37 7.36 7.29
C VAL A 216 -21.37 6.21 6.26
N LEU A 217 -20.26 5.93 5.60
CA LEU A 217 -20.14 4.83 4.66
C LEU A 217 -20.21 3.45 5.31
N TYR A 218 -19.96 3.36 6.61
CA TYR A 218 -20.18 2.13 7.36
C TYR A 218 -21.67 1.96 7.75
N PHE A 219 -22.35 3.07 8.09
CA PHE A 219 -23.73 3.07 8.56
C PHE A 219 -24.79 3.25 7.48
N VAL A 220 -24.42 3.63 6.24
CA VAL A 220 -25.34 3.75 5.12
C VAL A 220 -25.68 2.35 4.57
N PRO A 221 -26.95 1.88 4.67
CA PRO A 221 -27.36 0.53 4.29
C PRO A 221 -27.18 0.21 2.80
N ALA A 222 -27.09 1.22 1.95
CA ALA A 222 -26.87 1.08 0.50
C ALA A 222 -25.43 0.66 0.15
N THR A 223 -24.51 0.70 1.13
CA THR A 223 -23.18 0.11 0.94
C THR A 223 -23.22 -1.28 1.57
N GLU A 224 -23.00 -2.32 0.75
CA GLU A 224 -22.89 -3.73 1.17
C GLU A 224 -21.80 -4.00 2.23
N MET A 225 -21.19 -2.97 2.81
CA MET A 225 -20.12 -3.02 3.80
C MET A 225 -20.60 -3.61 5.13
N GLN A 226 -21.79 -3.25 5.61
CA GLN A 226 -22.35 -3.86 6.82
C GLN A 226 -22.59 -5.36 6.61
N LEU A 227 -23.16 -5.71 5.46
CA LEU A 227 -23.40 -7.09 5.06
C LEU A 227 -22.08 -7.88 4.99
N ARG A 228 -21.01 -7.27 4.47
CA ARG A 228 -19.67 -7.89 4.38
C ARG A 228 -18.92 -8.04 5.70
N VAL A 229 -19.20 -7.19 6.69
CA VAL A 229 -18.64 -7.34 8.04
C VAL A 229 -19.39 -8.43 8.79
N GLN A 230 -20.72 -8.45 8.70
CA GLN A 230 -21.54 -9.51 9.26
C GLN A 230 -21.21 -10.87 8.62
N GLN A 231 -21.12 -10.94 7.28
CA GLN A 231 -20.63 -12.12 6.56
C GLN A 231 -19.27 -12.57 7.05
N GLY A 232 -18.31 -11.66 7.26
CA GLY A 232 -16.99 -12.05 7.79
C GLY A 232 -17.05 -12.64 9.19
N ILE A 233 -17.90 -12.09 10.07
CA ILE A 233 -18.11 -12.63 11.42
C ILE A 233 -18.82 -13.99 11.37
N ASP A 234 -19.81 -14.12 10.50
CA ASP A 234 -20.58 -15.35 10.31
C ASP A 234 -19.72 -16.45 9.67
N ASP A 235 -18.85 -16.09 8.73
CA ASP A 235 -17.86 -17.00 8.13
C ASP A 235 -16.89 -17.54 9.18
N VAL A 236 -16.43 -16.71 10.12
CA VAL A 236 -15.58 -17.15 11.24
C VAL A 236 -16.36 -18.08 12.18
N ARG A 237 -17.62 -17.77 12.49
CA ARG A 237 -18.46 -18.66 13.31
C ARG A 237 -18.72 -19.99 12.63
N LYS A 238 -18.99 -20.00 11.32
CA LYS A 238 -19.18 -21.19 10.49
C LYS A 238 -17.90 -22.04 10.42
N TRP A 239 -16.75 -21.40 10.27
CA TRP A 239 -15.45 -22.08 10.35
C TRP A 239 -15.25 -22.76 11.71
N HIS A 240 -15.53 -22.04 12.81
CA HIS A 240 -15.40 -22.59 14.17
C HIS A 240 -16.43 -23.68 14.50
N SER A 241 -17.66 -23.59 13.96
CA SER A 241 -18.71 -24.61 14.17
C SER A 241 -18.54 -25.84 13.29
N GLY A 242 -17.62 -25.82 12.34
CA GLY A 242 -17.35 -26.93 11.43
C GLY A 242 -18.34 -27.05 10.26
N VAL A 243 -19.32 -26.16 10.18
CA VAL A 243 -20.38 -26.18 9.17
C VAL A 243 -20.04 -25.15 8.08
N ASP A 244 -19.81 -25.65 6.86
CA ASP A 244 -19.62 -24.85 5.64
C ASP A 244 -18.37 -23.95 5.66
N LYS A 245 -17.20 -24.60 5.58
CA LYS A 245 -15.87 -23.98 5.69
C LYS A 245 -15.36 -23.33 4.39
N PHE A 246 -16.06 -23.51 3.28
CA PHE A 246 -15.72 -22.98 1.96
C PHE A 246 -16.10 -21.50 1.79
N THR A 247 -15.75 -20.68 2.77
CA THR A 247 -15.90 -19.22 2.70
C THR A 247 -14.54 -18.57 2.44
N ASN A 248 -14.53 -17.36 1.87
CA ASN A 248 -13.28 -16.62 1.62
C ASN A 248 -12.46 -16.38 2.90
N VAL A 249 -13.12 -16.28 4.06
CA VAL A 249 -12.47 -16.15 5.36
C VAL A 249 -12.04 -17.51 5.90
N GLY A 250 -12.90 -18.54 5.80
CA GLY A 250 -12.60 -19.91 6.22
C GLY A 250 -11.37 -20.48 5.52
N ILE A 251 -11.29 -20.36 4.19
CA ILE A 251 -10.12 -20.80 3.40
C ILE A 251 -8.85 -20.09 3.86
N ARG A 252 -8.91 -18.79 4.16
CA ARG A 252 -7.74 -18.06 4.66
C ARG A 252 -7.34 -18.58 6.04
N LEU A 253 -8.28 -18.81 6.95
CA LEU A 253 -7.96 -19.35 8.27
C LEU A 253 -7.34 -20.75 8.18
N GLU A 254 -7.85 -21.61 7.30
CA GLU A 254 -7.25 -22.92 7.02
C GLU A 254 -5.84 -22.79 6.42
N LEU A 255 -5.61 -21.86 5.49
CA LEU A 255 -4.28 -21.59 4.96
C LEU A 255 -3.32 -21.04 6.03
N TRP A 256 -3.79 -20.23 6.97
CA TRP A 256 -2.98 -19.75 8.10
C TRP A 256 -2.65 -20.88 9.08
N LYS A 257 -3.61 -21.77 9.34
CA LYS A 257 -3.39 -23.00 10.13
C LYS A 257 -2.36 -23.91 9.44
N ALA A 258 -2.53 -24.14 8.15
CA ALA A 258 -1.59 -24.90 7.32
C ALA A 258 -0.19 -24.29 7.34
N ALA A 259 -0.08 -22.96 7.21
CA ALA A 259 1.19 -22.25 7.31
C ALA A 259 1.84 -22.46 8.69
N GLY A 260 1.07 -22.41 9.77
CA GLY A 260 1.58 -22.70 11.12
C GLY A 260 2.14 -24.12 11.25
N MET A 261 1.45 -25.12 10.67
CA MET A 261 1.90 -26.52 10.66
C MET A 261 3.19 -26.68 9.82
N LEU A 262 3.24 -26.08 8.63
CA LEU A 262 4.43 -26.12 7.76
C LEU A 262 5.66 -25.45 8.42
N ILE A 263 5.45 -24.32 9.11
CA ILE A 263 6.51 -23.62 9.86
C ILE A 263 7.00 -24.48 11.03
N ALA A 264 6.10 -25.16 11.75
CA ALA A 264 6.49 -26.03 12.86
C ALA A 264 7.38 -27.20 12.41
N GLU A 265 7.16 -27.73 11.21
CA GLU A 265 8.00 -28.80 10.64
C GLU A 265 9.40 -28.32 10.23
N GLN A 266 9.50 -27.15 9.60
CA GLN A 266 10.78 -26.60 9.10
C GLN A 266 10.90 -25.09 9.36
N PRO A 267 11.17 -24.67 10.61
CA PRO A 267 11.09 -23.26 11.00
C PRO A 267 12.20 -22.39 10.42
N LEU A 268 13.38 -22.98 10.14
CA LEU A 268 14.57 -22.23 9.73
C LEU A 268 14.71 -22.08 8.22
N VAL A 269 14.48 -23.16 7.47
CA VAL A 269 14.75 -23.22 6.02
C VAL A 269 13.46 -23.08 5.19
N GLY A 270 12.30 -23.31 5.81
CA GLY A 270 11.02 -23.38 5.13
C GLY A 270 10.93 -24.55 4.15
N GLN A 271 9.71 -24.83 3.68
CA GLN A 271 9.47 -25.92 2.73
C GLN A 271 9.53 -25.44 1.28
N ASP A 272 9.73 -26.38 0.36
CA ASP A 272 9.56 -26.08 -1.05
C ASP A 272 8.08 -25.73 -1.33
N PRO A 273 7.75 -24.72 -2.16
CA PRO A 273 6.36 -24.38 -2.44
C PRO A 273 5.56 -25.54 -3.04
N ALA A 274 6.18 -26.38 -3.89
CA ALA A 274 5.50 -27.53 -4.47
C ALA A 274 5.20 -28.60 -3.41
N VAL A 275 6.18 -28.91 -2.56
CA VAL A 275 6.02 -29.87 -1.45
C VAL A 275 5.02 -29.36 -0.42
N ALA A 276 5.07 -28.07 -0.09
CA ALA A 276 4.11 -27.43 0.80
C ALA A 276 2.69 -27.52 0.22
N HIS A 277 2.52 -27.26 -1.08
CA HIS A 277 1.22 -27.38 -1.74
C HIS A 277 0.69 -28.81 -1.68
N GLU A 278 1.51 -29.81 -2.03
CA GLU A 278 1.12 -31.21 -1.95
C GLU A 278 0.73 -31.63 -0.52
N LYS A 279 1.48 -31.19 0.50
CA LYS A 279 1.14 -31.47 1.90
C LYS A 279 -0.18 -30.85 2.32
N VAL A 280 -0.43 -29.60 1.92
CA VAL A 280 -1.72 -28.95 2.19
C VAL A 280 -2.86 -29.74 1.53
N VAL A 281 -2.68 -30.19 0.29
CA VAL A 281 -3.67 -31.04 -0.40
C VAL A 281 -3.88 -32.37 0.34
N ARG A 282 -2.81 -33.03 0.80
CA ARG A 282 -2.93 -34.26 1.61
C ARG A 282 -3.66 -34.02 2.93
N TRP A 283 -3.34 -32.95 3.65
CA TRP A 283 -4.03 -32.62 4.89
C TRP A 283 -5.51 -32.33 4.69
N VAL A 284 -5.91 -31.78 3.54
CA VAL A 284 -7.32 -31.64 3.17
C VAL A 284 -7.95 -33.02 2.90
N GLN A 285 -7.26 -33.91 2.20
CA GLN A 285 -7.73 -35.28 1.90
C GLN A 285 -7.87 -36.14 3.17
N ASP A 286 -6.94 -36.00 4.11
CA ASP A 286 -6.91 -36.74 5.37
C ASP A 286 -7.81 -36.10 6.46
N GLY A 287 -8.52 -35.01 6.14
CA GLY A 287 -9.44 -34.31 7.04
C GLY A 287 -8.75 -33.52 8.17
N THR A 288 -7.43 -33.36 8.11
CA THR A 288 -6.64 -32.57 9.08
C THR A 288 -6.83 -31.07 8.87
N LEU A 289 -6.94 -30.67 7.61
CA LEU A 289 -7.46 -29.38 7.14
C LEU A 289 -8.81 -29.63 6.45
N SER A 290 -9.58 -28.58 6.23
CA SER A 290 -10.90 -28.67 5.60
C SER A 290 -10.99 -27.88 4.32
#